data_AF-A0A848WWV0-F1
#
_entry.id   AF-A0A848WWV0-F1
#
_cell.length_a   1.000
_cell.length_b   1.000
_cell.length_c   1.000
_cell.angle_alpha   90.00
_cell.angle_beta   90.00
_cell.angle_gamma   90.00
#
_symmetry.space_group_name_H-M   'P 1'
#
loop_
_entity.id
_entity.type
_entity.pdbx_description
1 polymer ?
#
loop_
_entity_poly.entity_id
_entity_poly.type
_entity_poly.pdbx_seq_one_letter_code
_entity_poly.pdbx_strand_id
1 'polypeptide(L)'
;MPEDVTKSELEELIALLEQRLAIIGDAGLRESDPDAQLEQLKNVSESIFELHGKLKGRIPPRLEHFLEGCSYEKAMGWARGMLREIDS
;
A
#
# COMPACT_ATOMS: atom_id res chain seq x y z
N MET A 1 16.53 -12.72 8.01
CA MET A 1 15.84 -11.41 8.12
C MET A 1 14.34 -11.70 8.19
N PRO A 2 13.39 -10.77 8.45
CA PRO A 2 11.99 -11.18 8.42
C PRO A 2 11.65 -11.48 6.94
N GLU A 3 11.59 -12.78 6.63
CA GLU A 3 11.63 -13.36 5.27
C GLU A 3 10.34 -14.13 4.94
N ASP A 4 9.29 -13.99 5.75
CA ASP A 4 8.06 -14.77 5.62
C ASP A 4 6.95 -14.05 4.86
N VAL A 5 7.20 -12.91 4.22
CA VAL A 5 6.18 -12.27 3.38
C VAL A 5 6.03 -13.02 2.07
N THR A 6 4.81 -13.43 1.75
CA THR A 6 4.53 -14.18 0.52
C THR A 6 4.42 -13.25 -0.67
N LYS A 7 4.60 -13.81 -1.87
CA LYS A 7 4.32 -13.12 -3.14
C LYS A 7 2.93 -12.49 -3.16
N SER A 8 1.90 -13.26 -2.78
CA SER A 8 0.51 -12.80 -2.79
C SER A 8 0.28 -11.62 -1.84
N GLU A 9 0.92 -11.61 -0.67
CA GLU A 9 0.81 -10.50 0.28
C GLU A 9 1.49 -9.22 -0.24
N LEU A 10 2.60 -9.36 -0.96
CA LEU A 10 3.24 -8.22 -1.63
C LEU A 10 2.39 -7.69 -2.78
N GLU A 11 1.81 -8.57 -3.60
CA GLU A 11 0.91 -8.20 -4.68
C GLU A 11 -0.33 -7.46 -4.13
N GLU A 12 -0.92 -7.95 -3.03
CA GLU A 12 -2.03 -7.30 -2.35
C GLU A 12 -1.64 -5.91 -1.83
N LEU A 13 -0.48 -5.79 -1.16
CA LEU A 13 0.02 -4.51 -0.68
C LEU A 13 0.22 -3.52 -1.83
N ILE A 14 0.84 -3.96 -2.92
CA ILE A 14 1.06 -3.12 -4.11
C ILE A 14 -0.27 -2.64 -4.69
N ALA A 15 -1.25 -3.54 -4.83
CA ALA A 15 -2.57 -3.20 -5.36
C ALA A 15 -3.29 -2.15 -4.51
N LEU A 16 -3.26 -2.29 -3.18
CA LEU A 16 -3.86 -1.31 -2.27
C LEU A 16 -3.17 0.06 -2.34
N LEU A 17 -1.83 0.07 -2.39
CA LEU A 17 -1.06 1.31 -2.52
C LEU A 17 -1.33 2.01 -3.86
N GLU A 18 -1.40 1.25 -4.94
CA GLU A 18 -1.73 1.75 -6.27
C GLU A 18 -3.15 2.33 -6.32
N GLN A 19 -4.14 1.62 -5.75
CA GLN A 19 -5.51 2.11 -5.63
C GLN A 19 -5.57 3.42 -4.84
N ARG A 20 -4.88 3.50 -3.70
CA ARG A 20 -4.85 4.71 -2.86
C ARG A 20 -4.23 5.91 -3.57
N LEU A 21 -3.22 5.70 -4.42
CA LEU A 21 -2.60 6.73 -5.24
C LEU A 21 -3.49 7.14 -6.43
N ALA A 22 -4.20 6.19 -7.03
CA ALA A 22 -5.16 6.47 -8.10
C ALA A 22 -6.33 7.35 -7.59
N ILE A 23 -6.93 7.00 -6.44
CA ILE A 23 -8.07 7.75 -5.89
C ILE A 23 -7.68 9.20 -5.56
N ILE A 24 -6.53 9.43 -4.91
CA ILE A 24 -6.10 10.80 -4.56
C ILE A 24 -5.65 11.60 -5.80
N GLY A 25 -5.23 10.92 -6.86
CA GLY A 25 -4.88 11.53 -8.15
C GLY A 25 -6.10 11.86 -9.01
N ASP A 26 -7.29 11.33 -8.70
CA ASP A 26 -8.52 11.58 -9.45
C ASP A 26 -9.11 12.97 -9.11
N ALA A 27 -8.66 13.98 -9.87
CA ALA A 27 -9.18 15.33 -9.75
C ALA A 27 -10.65 15.45 -10.20
N GLY A 28 -11.10 14.60 -11.13
CA GLY A 28 -12.48 14.60 -11.60
C GLY A 28 -13.44 14.17 -10.50
N LEU A 29 -13.14 13.04 -9.85
CA LEU A 29 -13.91 12.56 -8.70
C LEU A 29 -13.88 13.57 -7.54
N ARG A 30 -12.72 14.17 -7.26
CA ARG A 30 -12.58 15.22 -6.24
C ARG A 30 -13.52 16.40 -6.46
N GLU A 31 -13.69 16.81 -7.72
CA GLU A 31 -14.51 17.96 -8.08
C GLU A 31 -16.00 17.61 -8.16
N SER A 32 -16.35 16.43 -8.70
CA SER A 32 -17.73 16.03 -8.91
C SER A 32 -18.39 15.40 -7.68
N ASP A 33 -17.63 14.63 -6.89
CA ASP A 33 -18.12 13.88 -5.73
C ASP A 33 -17.01 13.71 -4.66
N PRO A 34 -16.68 14.79 -3.93
CA PRO A 34 -15.64 14.76 -2.90
C PRO A 34 -15.95 13.81 -1.73
N ASP A 35 -17.24 13.58 -1.44
CA ASP A 35 -17.65 12.66 -0.36
C ASP A 35 -17.37 11.21 -0.76
N ALA A 36 -17.69 10.83 -2.01
CA ALA A 36 -17.31 9.51 -2.53
C ALA A 36 -15.79 9.33 -2.60
N GLN A 37 -15.03 10.37 -2.98
CA GLN A 37 -13.58 10.30 -2.94
C GLN A 37 -13.07 10.03 -1.51
N LEU A 38 -13.62 10.75 -0.53
CA LEU A 38 -13.22 10.61 0.87
C LEU A 38 -13.56 9.20 1.41
N GLU A 39 -14.73 8.67 1.08
CA GLU A 39 -15.13 7.30 1.45
C GLU A 39 -14.19 6.26 0.85
N GLN A 40 -13.85 6.39 -0.44
CA GLN A 40 -12.90 5.50 -1.09
C GLN A 40 -11.49 5.59 -0.47
N LEU A 41 -11.02 6.80 -0.18
CA LEU A 41 -9.74 7.03 0.49
C LEU A 41 -9.72 6.41 1.88
N LYS A 42 -10.82 6.51 2.63
CA LYS A 42 -10.96 5.88 3.95
C LYS A 42 -10.89 4.36 3.83
N ASN A 43 -11.72 3.76 2.99
CA ASN A 43 -11.81 2.31 2.83
C ASN A 43 -10.46 1.69 2.46
N VAL A 44 -9.75 2.25 1.46
CA VAL A 44 -8.44 1.71 1.07
C VAL A 44 -7.38 1.96 2.14
N SER A 45 -7.46 3.05 2.91
CA SER A 45 -6.53 3.30 4.02
C SER A 45 -6.73 2.31 5.17
N GLU A 46 -7.98 1.94 5.47
CA GLU A 46 -8.30 0.89 6.44
C GLU A 46 -7.75 -0.47 5.97
N SER A 47 -7.92 -0.83 4.69
CA SER A 47 -7.34 -2.05 4.13
C SER A 47 -5.81 -2.07 4.19
N ILE A 48 -5.14 -0.95 3.88
CA ILE A 48 -3.68 -0.83 4.02
C ILE A 48 -3.27 -1.02 5.47
N PHE A 49 -3.97 -0.40 6.43
CA PHE A 49 -3.67 -0.52 7.85
C PHE A 49 -3.84 -1.96 8.36
N GLU A 50 -4.92 -2.63 7.97
CA GLU A 50 -5.16 -4.03 8.32
C GLU A 50 -4.08 -4.95 7.77
N LEU A 51 -3.71 -4.81 6.49
CA LEU A 51 -2.66 -5.60 5.88
C LEU A 51 -1.30 -5.29 6.52
N HIS A 52 -0.96 -4.02 6.72
CA HIS A 52 0.26 -3.61 7.41
C HIS A 52 0.35 -4.25 8.80
N GLY A 53 -0.75 -4.26 9.57
CA GLY A 53 -0.81 -4.96 10.86
C GLY A 53 -0.47 -6.45 10.78
N LYS A 54 -0.95 -7.16 9.74
CA LYS A 54 -0.63 -8.58 9.49
C LYS A 54 0.82 -8.80 9.05
N LEU A 55 1.41 -7.81 8.39
CA LEU A 55 2.77 -7.84 7.86
C LEU A 55 3.81 -7.34 8.86
N LYS A 56 3.39 -6.67 9.93
CA LYS A 56 4.28 -6.08 10.92
C LYS A 56 5.24 -7.11 11.51
N GLY A 57 6.53 -6.80 11.48
CA GLY A 57 7.61 -7.70 11.91
C GLY A 57 7.96 -8.81 10.92
N ARG A 58 7.19 -8.97 9.82
CA ARG A 58 7.48 -9.87 8.68
C ARG A 58 8.06 -9.12 7.48
N ILE A 59 7.94 -7.79 7.45
CA ILE A 59 8.52 -6.93 6.42
C ILE A 59 9.83 -6.25 6.87
N PRO A 60 10.72 -5.87 5.94
CA PRO A 60 11.94 -5.15 6.27
C PRO A 60 11.66 -3.81 6.96
N PRO A 61 12.52 -3.36 7.90
CA PRO A 61 12.33 -2.09 8.62
C PRO A 61 12.15 -0.87 7.72
N ARG A 62 12.72 -0.90 6.51
CA ARG A 62 12.58 0.19 5.54
C ARG A 62 11.19 0.29 4.95
N LEU A 63 10.54 -0.85 4.68
CA LEU A 63 9.15 -0.89 4.20
C LEU A 63 8.20 -0.49 5.32
N GLU A 64 8.42 -1.02 6.54
CA GLU A 64 7.67 -0.64 7.74
C GLU A 64 7.67 0.88 7.93
N HIS A 65 8.86 1.51 7.86
CA HIS A 65 9.00 2.96 7.99
C HIS A 65 8.18 3.75 6.96
N PHE A 66 8.12 3.29 5.70
CA PHE A 66 7.34 3.97 4.68
C PHE A 66 5.83 3.82 4.91
N LEU A 67 5.36 2.67 5.40
CA LEU A 67 3.96 2.45 5.74
C LEU A 67 3.53 3.29 6.96
N GLU A 68 4.33 3.29 8.02
CA GLU A 68 4.09 4.14 9.22
C GLU A 68 4.04 5.63 8.86
N GLY A 69 4.91 6.07 7.95
CA GLY A 69 4.96 7.45 7.47
C GLY A 69 3.98 7.79 6.35
N CYS A 70 3.03 6.90 6.02
CA CYS A 70 2.08 7.06 4.90
C CYS A 70 2.75 7.43 3.56
N SER A 71 4.01 7.06 3.36
CA SER A 71 4.81 7.36 2.18
C SER A 71 4.53 6.33 1.09
N TYR A 72 3.29 6.29 0.60
CA TYR A 72 2.76 5.20 -0.23
C TYR A 72 3.50 4.97 -1.56
N GLU A 73 3.98 6.02 -2.23
CA GLU A 73 4.81 5.87 -3.43
C GLU A 73 6.12 5.14 -3.14
N LYS A 74 6.78 5.48 -2.03
CA LYS A 74 8.04 4.84 -1.62
C LYS A 74 7.81 3.41 -1.14
N ALA A 75 6.73 3.18 -0.38
CA ALA A 75 6.32 1.85 0.05
C ALA A 75 6.06 0.95 -1.17
N MET A 76 5.33 1.44 -2.17
CA MET A 76 5.03 0.70 -3.40
C MET A 76 6.30 0.39 -4.20
N GLY A 77 7.20 1.36 -4.35
CA GLY A 77 8.48 1.15 -5.02
C GLY A 77 9.34 0.08 -4.35
N TRP A 78 9.37 0.06 -3.02
CA TRP A 78 10.08 -0.94 -2.23
C TRP A 78 9.42 -2.33 -2.34
N ALA A 79 8.11 -2.43 -2.17
CA ALA A 79 7.36 -3.67 -2.29
C ALA A 79 7.51 -4.31 -3.68
N ARG A 80 7.47 -3.50 -4.75
CA ARG A 80 7.75 -3.97 -6.14
C ARG A 80 9.19 -4.46 -6.31
N GLY A 81 10.15 -3.89 -5.58
CA GLY A 81 11.54 -4.38 -5.53
C GLY A 81 11.60 -5.79 -4.94
N MET A 82 11.02 -5.97 -3.76
CA MET A 82 10.93 -7.27 -3.10
C MET A 82 10.21 -8.32 -3.96
N LEU A 83 9.10 -7.95 -4.60
CA LEU A 83 8.35 -8.87 -5.48
C LEU A 83 9.22 -9.39 -6.64
N ARG A 84 10.04 -8.54 -7.25
CA ARG A 84 10.98 -8.95 -8.31
C ARG A 84 12.06 -9.91 -7.84
N GLU A 85 12.48 -9.80 -6.58
CA GLU A 85 13.46 -10.71 -5.96
C GLU A 85 12.86 -12.08 -5.62
N ILE A 86 11.56 -12.15 -5.35
CA ILE A 86 10.84 -13.43 -5.14
C ILE A 86 10.59 -14.15 -6.47
N ASP A 87 10.35 -13.39 -7.54
CA ASP A 87 10.08 -13.92 -8.89
C ASP A 87 11.34 -14.32 -9.68
N SER A 88 12.54 -14.02 -9.17
CA SER A 88 13.84 -14.34 -9.79
C SER A 88 14.42 -15.65 -9.30
#